data_AF-V6KBD4-F1
#
_entry.id   AF-V6KBD4-F1
#
_cell.length_a   1.000
_cell.length_b   1.000
_cell.length_c   1.000
_cell.angle_alpha   90.00
_cell.angle_beta   90.00
_cell.angle_gamma   90.00
#
_symmetry.space_group_name_H-M   'P 1'
#
loop_
_entity.id
_entity.type
_entity.pdbx_description
1 polymer ?
#
loop_
_entity_poly.entity_id
_entity_poly.type
_entity_poly.pdbx_seq_one_letter_code
_entity_poly.pdbx_strand_id
1 'polypeptide(L)'
;AEGARAAAEATEVRLKAEAEGARARALAEAEGAKAKGLAEAEGARAKGHADAEGAKAKALAEATAIGEKLKAEAAGLTEKAAAMAALDEASRGHEEYRLRLAAEKEIRLAGLETQRQVAEAQASVLATGLEHADIDIVGGDSVFFDRLVSSISLGKGVDGFVDNSRTAQALAKPWLDGSGSFTEDLSGILGSLGSADLRNLTVSALLMKQIKGGGPQAGQLQKLLDRASELGLSDTPVTALNGSGAGS
;
A
#
# COMPACT_ATOMS: atom_id res chain seq x y z
N ALA A 1 116.61 28.80 -71.88
CA ALA A 1 116.03 29.36 -70.64
C ALA A 1 114.49 29.51 -70.71
N GLU A 2 113.91 29.85 -71.87
CA GLU A 2 112.45 30.01 -72.03
C GLU A 2 111.64 28.72 -71.87
N GLY A 3 112.11 27.58 -72.39
CA GLY A 3 111.38 26.29 -72.26
C GLY A 3 111.18 25.81 -70.81
N ALA A 4 112.08 26.17 -69.90
CA ALA A 4 111.96 25.85 -68.47
C ALA A 4 110.95 26.75 -67.74
N ARG A 5 110.77 28.00 -68.20
CA ARG A 5 109.78 28.94 -67.63
C ARG A 5 108.36 28.58 -68.07
N ALA A 6 108.18 28.22 -69.34
CA ALA A 6 106.89 27.75 -69.86
C ALA A 6 106.43 26.43 -69.20
N ALA A 7 107.37 25.51 -68.91
CA ALA A 7 107.06 24.27 -68.18
C ALA A 7 106.70 24.51 -66.70
N ALA A 8 107.27 25.54 -66.07
CA ALA A 8 106.96 25.93 -64.70
C ALA A 8 105.59 26.62 -64.60
N GLU A 9 105.26 27.53 -65.52
CA GLU A 9 103.93 28.15 -65.58
C GLU A 9 102.83 27.11 -65.89
N ALA A 10 103.08 26.18 -66.81
CA ALA A 10 102.13 25.11 -67.12
C ALA A 10 101.86 24.18 -65.91
N THR A 11 102.88 23.89 -65.11
CA THR A 11 102.70 23.08 -63.89
C THR A 11 102.00 23.86 -62.79
N GLU A 12 102.25 25.16 -62.63
CA GLU A 12 101.57 26.01 -61.65
C GLU A 12 100.08 26.20 -61.98
N VAL A 13 99.74 26.40 -63.25
CA VAL A 13 98.34 26.47 -63.73
C VAL A 13 97.63 25.14 -63.50
N ARG A 14 98.30 24.01 -63.77
CA ARG A 14 97.73 22.67 -63.54
C ARG A 14 97.48 22.41 -62.05
N LEU A 15 98.43 22.77 -61.18
CA LEU A 15 98.28 22.63 -59.72
C LEU A 15 97.16 23.52 -59.15
N LYS A 16 97.01 24.74 -59.66
CA LYS A 16 95.88 25.63 -59.30
C LYS A 16 94.54 25.04 -59.73
N ALA A 17 94.43 24.54 -60.97
CA ALA A 17 93.22 23.90 -61.47
C ALA A 17 92.88 22.61 -60.71
N GLU A 18 93.87 21.79 -60.34
CA GLU A 18 93.68 20.60 -59.49
C GLU A 18 93.21 20.97 -58.08
N ALA A 19 93.78 22.01 -57.47
CA ALA A 19 93.38 22.49 -56.15
C ALA A 19 91.96 23.08 -56.14
N GLU A 20 91.59 23.85 -57.18
CA GLU A 20 90.22 24.35 -57.35
C GLU A 20 89.23 23.21 -57.61
N GLY A 21 89.58 22.24 -58.45
CA GLY A 21 88.77 21.05 -58.69
C GLY A 21 88.58 20.21 -57.42
N ALA A 22 89.62 20.05 -56.59
CA ALA A 22 89.54 19.35 -55.31
C ALA A 22 88.66 20.12 -54.30
N ARG A 23 88.77 21.45 -54.24
CA ARG A 23 87.91 22.30 -53.38
C ARG A 23 86.45 22.25 -53.81
N ALA A 24 86.18 22.32 -55.12
CA ALA A 24 84.83 22.23 -55.66
C ALA A 24 84.19 20.87 -55.36
N ARG A 25 84.95 19.77 -55.49
CA ARG A 25 84.50 18.42 -55.10
C ARG A 25 84.22 18.32 -53.60
N ALA A 26 85.13 18.81 -52.76
CA ALA A 26 84.95 18.79 -51.30
C ALA A 26 83.74 19.61 -50.85
N LEU A 27 83.48 20.76 -51.48
CA LEU A 27 82.28 21.56 -51.23
C LEU A 27 81.00 20.83 -51.65
N ALA A 28 80.99 20.25 -52.86
CA ALA A 28 79.84 19.50 -53.36
C ALA A 28 79.54 18.26 -52.49
N GLU A 29 80.57 17.55 -52.03
CA GLU A 29 80.41 16.43 -51.09
C GLU A 29 79.89 16.89 -49.73
N ALA A 30 80.38 18.01 -49.19
CA ALA A 30 79.90 18.57 -47.93
C ALA A 30 78.43 19.05 -48.02
N GLU A 31 78.05 19.67 -49.14
CA GLU A 31 76.66 20.07 -49.40
C GLU A 31 75.76 18.85 -49.58
N GLY A 32 76.20 17.82 -50.32
CA GLY A 32 75.49 16.56 -50.48
C GLY A 32 75.30 15.83 -49.15
N ALA A 33 76.33 15.78 -48.30
CA ALA A 33 76.26 15.20 -46.97
C ALA A 33 75.30 15.98 -46.04
N LYS A 34 75.32 17.32 -46.08
CA LYS A 34 74.37 18.16 -45.34
C LYS A 34 72.92 17.96 -45.80
N ALA A 35 72.68 17.97 -47.11
CA ALA A 35 71.35 17.76 -47.67
C ALA A 35 70.80 16.37 -47.29
N LYS A 36 71.64 15.33 -47.37
CA LYS A 36 71.28 13.98 -46.94
C LYS A 36 71.00 13.91 -45.44
N GLY A 37 71.84 14.52 -44.60
CA GLY A 37 71.64 14.57 -43.15
C GLY A 37 70.36 15.31 -42.74
N LEU A 38 70.01 16.39 -43.45
CA LEU A 38 68.74 17.10 -43.24
C LEU A 38 67.54 16.24 -43.63
N ALA A 39 67.58 15.60 -44.80
CA ALA A 39 66.52 14.71 -45.25
C ALA A 39 66.32 13.50 -44.30
N GLU A 40 67.41 12.92 -43.80
CA GLU A 40 67.36 11.83 -42.81
C GLU A 40 66.76 12.31 -41.47
N ALA A 41 67.14 13.50 -40.99
CA ALA A 41 66.60 14.07 -39.76
C ALA A 41 65.11 14.42 -39.88
N GLU A 42 64.68 14.96 -41.02
CA GLU A 42 63.27 15.22 -41.30
C GLU A 42 62.46 13.93 -41.41
N GLY A 43 63.00 12.92 -42.11
CA GLY A 43 62.39 11.58 -42.19
C GLY A 43 62.25 10.92 -40.82
N ALA A 44 63.29 11.01 -39.98
CA ALA A 44 63.27 10.49 -38.62
C ALA A 44 62.25 11.21 -37.73
N ARG A 45 62.13 12.55 -37.85
CA ARG A 45 61.12 13.34 -37.13
C ARG A 45 59.71 13.01 -37.57
N ALA A 46 59.46 12.94 -38.88
CA ALA A 46 58.15 12.60 -39.43
C ALA A 46 57.71 11.20 -38.99
N LYS A 47 58.63 10.22 -39.04
CA LYS A 47 58.37 8.87 -38.56
C LYS A 47 58.11 8.83 -37.05
N GLY A 48 58.94 9.51 -36.26
CA GLY A 48 58.74 9.60 -34.81
C GLY A 48 57.41 10.25 -34.43
N HIS A 49 56.96 11.26 -35.18
CA HIS A 49 55.65 11.88 -34.97
C HIS A 49 54.50 10.92 -35.31
N ALA A 50 54.57 10.25 -36.46
CA ALA A 50 53.58 9.27 -36.88
C ALA A 50 53.48 8.09 -35.90
N ASP A 51 54.62 7.59 -35.42
CA ASP A 51 54.68 6.52 -34.42
C ASP A 51 54.06 6.96 -33.08
N ALA A 52 54.35 8.20 -32.64
CA ALA A 52 53.77 8.75 -31.41
C ALA A 52 52.26 8.98 -31.51
N GLU A 53 51.76 9.49 -32.63
CA GLU A 53 50.33 9.63 -32.88
C GLU A 53 49.63 8.27 -32.97
N GLY A 54 50.23 7.31 -33.66
CA GLY A 54 49.73 5.94 -33.73
C GLY A 54 49.66 5.27 -32.36
N ALA A 55 50.69 5.44 -31.53
CA ALA A 55 50.70 4.93 -30.16
C ALA A 55 49.62 5.59 -29.29
N LYS A 56 49.43 6.91 -29.39
CA LYS A 56 48.37 7.62 -28.67
C LYS A 56 46.98 7.16 -29.11
N ALA A 57 46.75 7.04 -30.42
CA ALA A 57 45.48 6.59 -30.95
C ALA A 57 45.14 5.17 -30.50
N LYS A 58 46.13 4.25 -30.51
CA LYS A 58 45.95 2.88 -29.98
C LYS A 58 45.63 2.88 -28.49
N ALA A 59 46.41 3.60 -27.68
CA ALA A 59 46.18 3.66 -26.24
C ALA A 59 44.79 4.23 -25.90
N LEU A 60 44.31 5.23 -26.65
CA LEU A 60 42.99 5.81 -26.46
C LEU A 60 41.87 4.85 -26.90
N ALA A 61 42.06 4.14 -28.01
CA ALA A 61 41.14 3.09 -28.46
C ALA A 61 41.06 1.93 -27.44
N GLU A 62 42.18 1.52 -26.86
CA GLU A 62 42.22 0.48 -25.82
C GLU A 62 41.54 0.97 -24.53
N ALA A 63 41.82 2.19 -24.09
CA ALA A 63 41.20 2.77 -22.89
C ALA A 63 39.68 2.90 -23.04
N THR A 64 39.21 3.34 -24.22
CA THR A 64 37.77 3.43 -24.52
C THR A 64 37.13 2.05 -24.58
N ALA A 65 37.76 1.07 -25.23
CA ALA A 65 37.26 -0.31 -25.27
C ALA A 65 37.15 -0.93 -23.88
N ILE A 66 38.15 -0.75 -23.02
CA ILE A 66 38.11 -1.22 -21.63
C ILE A 66 37.01 -0.49 -20.85
N GLY A 67 36.90 0.84 -21.01
CA GLY A 67 35.88 1.63 -20.34
C GLY A 67 34.46 1.19 -20.71
N GLU A 68 34.18 1.00 -22.00
CA GLU A 68 32.87 0.53 -22.47
C GLU A 68 32.59 -0.91 -22.01
N LYS A 69 33.60 -1.79 -22.02
CA LYS A 69 33.45 -3.15 -21.48
C LYS A 69 33.08 -3.14 -19.98
N LEU A 70 33.78 -2.35 -19.17
CA LEU A 70 33.51 -2.25 -17.73
C LEU A 70 32.14 -1.63 -17.45
N LYS A 71 31.71 -0.64 -18.24
CA LYS A 71 30.35 -0.09 -18.14
C LYS A 71 29.29 -1.15 -18.46
N ALA A 72 29.49 -1.93 -19.53
CA ALA A 72 28.57 -2.99 -19.91
C ALA A 72 28.51 -4.09 -18.84
N GLU A 73 29.65 -4.48 -18.27
CA GLU A 73 29.71 -5.43 -17.16
C GLU A 73 29.02 -4.90 -15.90
N ALA A 74 29.22 -3.62 -15.55
CA ALA A 74 28.56 -3.00 -14.41
C ALA A 74 27.04 -2.93 -14.60
N ALA A 75 26.57 -2.58 -15.81
CA ALA A 75 25.15 -2.57 -16.15
C ALA A 75 24.55 -3.98 -16.03
N GLY A 76 25.20 -4.99 -16.62
CA GLY A 76 24.74 -6.38 -16.53
C GLY A 76 24.74 -6.93 -15.10
N LEU A 77 25.72 -6.54 -14.27
CA LEU A 77 25.76 -6.93 -12.86
C LEU A 77 24.65 -6.26 -12.05
N THR A 78 24.32 -5.00 -12.37
CA THR A 78 23.22 -4.25 -11.74
C THR A 78 21.87 -4.86 -12.11
N GLU A 79 21.65 -5.15 -13.40
CA GLU A 79 20.44 -5.82 -13.87
C GLU A 79 20.28 -7.21 -13.25
N LYS A 80 21.37 -7.98 -13.16
CA LYS A 80 21.37 -9.28 -12.50
C LYS A 80 21.05 -9.16 -11.01
N ALA A 81 21.63 -8.19 -10.32
CA ALA A 81 21.33 -7.93 -8.90
C ALA A 81 19.87 -7.54 -8.68
N ALA A 82 19.32 -6.69 -9.55
CA ALA A 82 17.91 -6.31 -9.50
C ALA A 82 16.98 -7.52 -9.75
N ALA A 83 17.30 -8.37 -10.73
CA ALA A 83 16.56 -9.59 -11.00
C ALA A 83 16.61 -10.57 -9.80
N MET A 84 17.77 -10.72 -9.16
CA MET A 84 17.92 -11.54 -7.96
C MET A 84 17.13 -11.00 -6.78
N ALA A 85 17.15 -9.68 -6.55
CA ALA A 85 16.36 -9.05 -5.50
C ALA A 85 14.85 -9.25 -5.72
N ALA A 86 14.38 -9.14 -6.96
CA ALA A 86 12.98 -9.38 -7.29
C ALA A 86 12.55 -10.85 -7.05
N LEU A 87 13.41 -11.81 -7.41
CA LEU A 87 13.17 -13.24 -7.14
C LEU A 87 13.16 -13.56 -5.65
N ASP A 88 14.06 -12.95 -4.88
CA ASP A 88 14.16 -13.15 -3.45
C ASP A 88 12.93 -12.60 -2.72
N GLU A 89 12.48 -11.39 -3.06
CA GLU A 89 11.26 -10.80 -2.49
C GLU A 89 10.02 -11.67 -2.74
N ALA A 90 9.84 -12.16 -3.98
CA ALA A 90 8.76 -13.09 -4.30
C ALA A 90 8.86 -14.40 -3.51
N SER A 91 10.08 -14.94 -3.35
CA SER A 91 10.32 -16.18 -2.61
C SER A 91 10.03 -16.03 -1.12
N ARG A 92 10.43 -14.91 -0.51
CA ARG A 92 10.10 -14.60 0.89
C ARG A 92 8.59 -14.50 1.09
N GLY A 93 7.88 -13.80 0.20
CA GLY A 93 6.42 -13.70 0.27
C GLY A 93 5.72 -15.07 0.21
N HIS A 94 6.21 -15.99 -0.63
CA HIS A 94 5.68 -17.36 -0.67
C HIS A 94 5.96 -18.14 0.62
N GLU A 95 7.15 -18.00 1.22
CA GLU A 95 7.49 -18.70 2.45
C GLU A 95 6.73 -18.14 3.65
N GLU A 96 6.61 -16.82 3.76
CA GLU A 96 5.77 -16.18 4.78
C GLU A 96 4.31 -16.59 4.66
N TYR A 97 3.77 -16.64 3.44
CA TYR A 97 2.42 -17.13 3.20
C TYR A 97 2.25 -18.59 3.61
N ARG A 98 3.23 -19.45 3.30
CA ARG A 98 3.23 -20.87 3.69
C ARG A 98 3.24 -21.04 5.20
N LEU A 99 4.11 -20.29 5.90
CA LEU A 99 4.20 -20.30 7.36
C LEU A 99 2.91 -19.78 8.01
N ARG A 100 2.35 -18.69 7.48
CA ARG A 100 1.06 -18.16 7.95
C ARG A 100 -0.06 -19.15 7.77
N LEU A 101 -0.17 -19.79 6.60
CA LEU A 101 -1.19 -20.81 6.34
C LEU A 101 -1.04 -22.03 7.25
N ALA A 102 0.21 -22.44 7.56
CA ALA A 102 0.48 -23.51 8.51
C ALA A 102 0.03 -23.14 9.93
N ALA A 103 0.35 -21.92 10.39
CA ALA A 103 -0.09 -21.41 11.68
C ALA A 103 -1.61 -21.28 11.77
N GLU A 104 -2.27 -20.72 10.75
CA GLU A 104 -3.73 -20.62 10.67
C GLU A 104 -4.39 -22.00 10.72
N LYS A 105 -3.82 -23.00 10.01
CA LYS A 105 -4.30 -24.38 10.05
C LYS A 105 -4.19 -24.96 11.46
N GLU A 106 -3.06 -24.78 12.13
CA GLU A 106 -2.83 -25.28 13.49
C GLU A 106 -3.83 -24.67 14.48
N ILE A 107 -4.01 -23.35 14.45
CA ILE A 107 -4.98 -22.63 15.29
C ILE A 107 -6.40 -23.15 15.04
N ARG A 108 -6.79 -23.33 13.77
CA ARG A 108 -8.13 -23.86 13.43
C ARG A 108 -8.33 -25.28 13.95
N LEU A 109 -7.33 -26.15 13.81
CA LEU A 109 -7.41 -27.52 14.34
C LEU A 109 -7.50 -27.53 15.86
N ALA A 110 -6.71 -26.71 16.55
CA ALA A 110 -6.78 -26.57 18.01
C ALA A 110 -8.15 -26.03 18.47
N GLY A 111 -8.73 -25.09 17.72
CA GLY A 111 -10.08 -24.58 17.97
C GLY A 111 -11.16 -25.65 17.82
N LEU A 112 -11.10 -26.44 16.73
CA LEU A 112 -12.03 -27.57 16.52
C LEU A 112 -11.89 -28.64 17.60
N GLU A 113 -10.67 -28.94 18.03
CA GLU A 113 -10.41 -29.90 19.11
C GLU A 113 -10.96 -29.41 20.45
N THR A 114 -10.82 -28.11 20.74
CA THR A 114 -11.43 -27.49 21.92
C THR A 114 -12.96 -27.59 21.88
N GLN A 115 -13.57 -27.32 20.72
CA GLN A 115 -15.02 -27.47 20.53
C GLN A 115 -15.47 -28.91 20.74
N ARG A 116 -14.72 -29.91 20.25
CA ARG A 116 -14.98 -31.33 20.48
C ARG A 116 -14.97 -31.66 21.97
N GLN A 117 -13.93 -31.24 22.70
CA GLN A 117 -13.82 -31.50 24.14
C GLN A 117 -14.95 -30.85 24.94
N VAL A 118 -15.33 -29.61 24.60
CA VAL A 118 -16.48 -28.94 25.21
C VAL A 118 -17.77 -29.69 24.92
N ALA A 119 -17.99 -30.13 23.68
CA ALA A 119 -19.17 -30.91 23.31
C ALA A 119 -19.23 -32.25 24.05
N GLU A 120 -18.10 -32.95 24.21
CA GLU A 120 -18.00 -34.18 24.98
C GLU A 120 -18.28 -33.96 26.47
N ALA A 121 -17.72 -32.91 27.06
CA ALA A 121 -17.99 -32.54 28.44
C ALA A 121 -19.48 -32.18 28.65
N GLN A 122 -20.07 -31.41 27.73
CA GLN A 122 -21.49 -31.07 27.76
C GLN A 122 -22.37 -32.31 27.62
N ALA A 123 -22.06 -33.22 26.69
CA ALA A 123 -22.77 -34.48 26.52
C ALA A 123 -22.65 -35.37 27.76
N SER A 124 -21.48 -35.43 28.38
CA SER A 124 -21.28 -36.17 29.63
C SER A 124 -22.11 -35.61 30.77
N VAL A 125 -22.12 -34.29 30.97
CA VAL A 125 -22.92 -33.64 32.02
C VAL A 125 -24.41 -33.88 31.79
N LEU A 126 -24.87 -33.78 30.53
CA LEU A 126 -26.26 -34.08 30.17
C LEU A 126 -26.60 -35.56 30.42
N ALA A 127 -25.71 -36.48 30.04
CA ALA A 127 -25.91 -37.92 30.26
C ALA A 127 -26.00 -38.25 31.75
N THR A 128 -25.06 -37.77 32.57
CA THR A 128 -25.09 -37.98 34.03
C THR A 128 -26.30 -37.31 34.67
N GLY A 129 -26.67 -36.10 34.22
CA GLY A 129 -27.86 -35.38 34.68
C GLY A 129 -29.15 -36.15 34.40
N LEU A 130 -29.28 -36.75 33.21
CA LEU A 130 -30.43 -37.60 32.85
C LEU A 130 -30.42 -38.94 33.58
N GLU A 131 -29.25 -39.54 33.81
CA GLU A 131 -29.10 -40.80 34.55
C GLU A 131 -29.55 -40.66 36.02
N HIS A 132 -29.30 -39.50 36.64
CA HIS A 132 -29.63 -39.23 38.04
C HIS A 132 -30.92 -38.42 38.23
N ALA A 133 -31.59 -38.03 37.15
CA ALA A 133 -32.86 -37.32 37.23
C ALA A 133 -34.02 -38.32 37.41
N ASP A 134 -34.68 -38.26 38.56
CA ASP A 134 -36.02 -38.84 38.72
C ASP A 134 -37.02 -37.97 37.94
N ILE A 135 -37.27 -38.31 36.68
CA ILE A 135 -38.20 -37.57 35.83
C ILE A 135 -39.65 -38.00 36.15
N ASP A 136 -40.30 -37.25 37.04
CA ASP A 136 -41.75 -37.29 37.21
C ASP A 136 -42.44 -36.52 36.05
N ILE A 137 -42.77 -37.24 34.97
CA ILE A 137 -43.47 -36.66 33.81
C ILE A 137 -44.93 -36.41 34.20
N VAL A 138 -45.21 -35.24 34.77
CA VAL A 138 -46.58 -34.74 34.95
C VAL A 138 -47.06 -34.14 33.62
N GLY A 139 -47.58 -35.01 32.74
CA GLY A 139 -48.32 -34.73 31.50
C GLY A 139 -48.25 -33.32 30.89
N GLY A 140 -47.33 -33.13 29.94
CA GLY A 140 -47.25 -31.93 29.08
C GLY A 140 -45.99 -31.88 28.19
N ASP A 141 -45.50 -33.03 27.73
CA ASP A 141 -44.12 -33.27 27.30
C ASP A 141 -43.70 -32.58 25.99
N SER A 142 -44.64 -32.30 25.08
CA SER A 142 -44.30 -31.78 23.74
C SER A 142 -44.02 -30.28 23.69
N VAL A 143 -44.60 -29.46 24.58
CA VAL A 143 -44.52 -27.99 24.45
C VAL A 143 -43.23 -27.42 25.04
N PHE A 144 -42.70 -28.01 26.11
CA PHE A 144 -41.47 -27.53 26.72
C PHE A 144 -40.24 -27.85 25.86
N PHE A 145 -40.14 -29.10 25.38
CA PHE A 145 -39.04 -29.53 24.52
C PHE A 145 -39.00 -28.74 23.22
N ASP A 146 -40.15 -28.55 22.57
CA ASP A 146 -40.23 -27.85 21.28
C ASP A 146 -39.85 -26.36 21.43
N ARG A 147 -40.25 -25.72 22.54
CA ARG A 147 -39.83 -24.34 22.85
C ARG A 147 -38.34 -24.25 23.14
N LEU A 148 -37.78 -25.17 23.92
CA LEU A 148 -36.36 -25.17 24.26
C LEU A 148 -35.49 -25.37 23.01
N VAL A 149 -35.76 -26.39 22.21
CA VAL A 149 -35.04 -26.69 20.97
C VAL A 149 -35.19 -25.56 19.95
N SER A 150 -36.39 -24.98 19.82
CA SER A 150 -36.63 -23.83 18.94
C SER A 150 -35.80 -22.62 19.36
N SER A 151 -35.76 -22.29 20.66
CA SER A 151 -34.96 -21.15 21.15
C SER A 151 -33.44 -21.35 20.97
N ILE A 152 -32.93 -22.56 21.18
CA ILE A 152 -31.50 -22.87 20.93
C ILE A 152 -31.16 -22.78 19.44
N SER A 153 -32.05 -23.30 18.58
CA SER A 153 -31.86 -23.28 17.13
C SER A 153 -31.91 -21.86 16.57
N LEU A 154 -32.83 -21.03 17.08
CA LEU A 154 -32.93 -19.61 16.72
C LEU A 154 -31.67 -18.84 17.16
N GLY A 155 -31.18 -19.06 18.39
CA GLY A 155 -29.96 -18.43 18.88
C GLY A 155 -28.74 -18.75 18.02
N LYS A 156 -28.50 -20.03 17.73
CA LYS A 156 -27.38 -20.46 16.85
C LYS A 156 -27.52 -19.95 15.41
N GLY A 157 -28.75 -19.86 14.91
CA GLY A 157 -29.02 -19.34 13.57
C GLY A 157 -28.70 -17.85 13.44
N VAL A 158 -29.07 -17.05 14.45
CA VAL A 158 -28.74 -15.62 14.49
C VAL A 158 -27.24 -15.40 14.65
N ASP A 159 -26.59 -16.12 15.56
CA ASP A 159 -25.15 -16.03 15.80
C ASP A 159 -24.35 -16.40 14.53
N GLY A 160 -24.68 -17.53 13.91
CA GLY A 160 -24.10 -17.94 12.64
C GLY A 160 -24.37 -16.96 11.49
N PHE A 161 -25.54 -16.32 11.44
CA PHE A 161 -25.83 -15.28 10.45
C PHE A 161 -24.94 -14.04 10.63
N VAL A 162 -24.76 -13.58 11.88
CA VAL A 162 -23.91 -12.43 12.18
C VAL A 162 -22.44 -12.74 11.87
N ASP A 163 -21.96 -13.93 12.20
CA ASP A 163 -20.57 -14.35 11.92
C ASP A 163 -20.25 -14.49 10.44
N ASN A 164 -21.23 -14.88 9.61
CA ASN A 164 -21.02 -15.13 8.18
C ASN A 164 -21.45 -13.97 7.26
N SER A 165 -22.12 -12.95 7.80
CA SER A 165 -22.62 -11.81 7.02
C SER A 165 -21.76 -10.57 7.20
N ARG A 166 -20.97 -10.22 6.16
CA ARG A 166 -20.16 -8.98 6.15
C ARG A 166 -20.99 -7.72 6.34
N THR A 167 -22.22 -7.70 5.82
CA THR A 167 -23.14 -6.57 5.97
C THR A 167 -23.63 -6.44 7.40
N ALA A 168 -23.99 -7.56 8.05
CA ALA A 168 -24.40 -7.55 9.45
C ALA A 168 -23.25 -7.09 10.36
N GLN A 169 -22.03 -7.59 10.11
CA GLN A 169 -20.82 -7.16 10.84
C GLN A 169 -20.52 -5.68 10.63
N ALA A 170 -20.63 -5.17 9.40
CA ALA A 170 -20.35 -3.77 9.10
C ALA A 170 -21.34 -2.81 9.76
N LEU A 171 -22.63 -3.16 9.82
CA LEU A 171 -23.67 -2.35 10.46
C LEU A 171 -23.60 -2.42 11.99
N ALA A 172 -23.27 -3.58 12.55
CA ALA A 172 -23.12 -3.77 14.00
C ALA A 172 -21.77 -3.26 14.53
N LYS A 173 -20.77 -3.05 13.66
CA LYS A 173 -19.40 -2.67 14.03
C LYS A 173 -19.32 -1.50 15.01
N PRO A 174 -20.02 -0.36 14.80
CA PRO A 174 -19.93 0.77 15.71
C PRO A 174 -20.42 0.46 17.14
N TRP A 175 -21.42 -0.41 17.26
CA TRP A 175 -21.94 -0.82 18.57
C TRP A 175 -21.06 -1.88 19.25
N LEU A 176 -20.38 -2.73 18.46
CA LEU A 176 -19.51 -3.78 18.97
C LEU A 176 -18.11 -3.29 19.36
N ASP A 177 -17.57 -2.30 18.63
CA ASP A 177 -16.26 -1.69 18.91
C ASP A 177 -16.34 -0.50 19.87
N GLY A 178 -17.55 -0.12 20.30
CA GLY A 178 -17.80 0.95 21.25
C GLY A 178 -17.66 2.36 20.68
N SER A 179 -17.50 2.51 19.36
CA SER A 179 -17.47 3.82 18.70
C SER A 179 -18.85 4.45 18.52
N GLY A 180 -19.93 3.68 18.71
CA GLY A 180 -21.32 4.11 18.72
C GLY A 180 -22.08 3.55 19.93
N SER A 181 -23.08 4.29 20.39
CA SER A 181 -23.91 3.93 21.55
C SER A 181 -25.30 3.53 21.08
N PHE A 182 -25.61 2.23 21.16
CA PHE A 182 -26.93 1.69 20.81
C PHE A 182 -28.06 2.41 21.57
N THR A 183 -27.84 2.72 22.85
CA THR A 183 -28.80 3.44 23.68
C THR A 183 -29.01 4.88 23.22
N GLU A 184 -27.98 5.56 22.74
CA GLU A 184 -28.07 6.92 22.20
C GLU A 184 -28.91 6.92 20.92
N ASP A 185 -28.59 6.00 20.00
CA ASP A 185 -29.30 5.85 18.72
C ASP A 185 -30.77 5.47 18.94
N LEU A 186 -31.03 4.54 19.85
CA LEU A 186 -32.38 4.15 20.23
C LEU A 186 -33.13 5.30 20.90
N SER A 187 -32.46 6.08 21.76
CA SER A 187 -33.06 7.26 22.39
C SER A 187 -33.35 8.38 21.39
N GLY A 188 -32.54 8.53 20.34
CA GLY A 188 -32.79 9.47 19.26
C GLY A 188 -34.01 9.10 18.43
N ILE A 189 -34.15 7.81 18.11
CA ILE A 189 -35.31 7.28 17.38
C ILE A 189 -36.57 7.37 18.25
N LEU A 190 -36.52 6.92 19.50
CA LEU A 190 -37.66 6.99 20.42
C LEU A 190 -38.01 8.44 20.81
N GLY A 191 -37.02 9.32 20.90
CA GLY A 191 -37.19 10.75 21.15
C GLY A 191 -37.88 11.46 19.99
N SER A 192 -37.63 11.02 18.76
CA SER A 192 -38.34 11.49 17.56
C SER A 192 -39.81 11.07 17.51
N LEU A 193 -40.19 10.03 18.27
CA LEU A 193 -41.56 9.51 18.34
C LEU A 193 -42.33 10.00 19.59
N GLY A 194 -41.68 10.65 20.56
CA GLY A 194 -42.28 10.91 21.89
C GLY A 194 -42.67 12.36 22.24
N SER A 195 -42.24 13.37 21.47
CA SER A 195 -42.38 14.78 21.88
C SER A 195 -43.14 15.69 20.91
N ALA A 196 -43.37 15.25 19.67
CA ALA A 196 -44.17 16.00 18.70
C ALA A 196 -45.69 15.89 18.98
N ASP A 197 -46.16 14.72 19.43
CA ASP A 197 -47.59 14.48 19.69
C ASP A 197 -48.10 15.09 21.01
N LEU A 198 -47.21 15.36 21.97
CA LEU A 198 -47.60 15.95 23.26
C LEU A 198 -47.86 17.47 23.17
N ARG A 199 -47.28 18.17 22.17
CA ARG A 199 -47.45 19.62 22.03
C ARG A 199 -48.78 20.04 21.40
N ASN A 200 -49.46 19.12 20.70
CA ASN A 200 -50.70 19.37 19.97
C ASN A 200 -51.92 18.64 20.56
N LEU A 201 -51.86 18.21 21.83
CA LEU A 201 -52.98 17.57 22.49
C LEU A 201 -54.07 18.61 22.81
N THR A 202 -55.24 18.50 22.19
CA THR A 202 -56.41 19.33 22.50
C THR A 202 -57.06 18.86 23.81
N VAL A 203 -57.81 19.75 24.46
CA VAL A 203 -58.54 19.43 25.70
C VAL A 203 -59.46 18.22 25.51
N SER A 204 -60.14 18.15 24.36
CA SER A 204 -61.03 17.04 24.02
C SER A 204 -60.27 15.72 23.86
N ALA A 205 -59.12 15.73 23.18
CA ALA A 205 -58.27 14.55 23.01
C ALA A 205 -57.70 14.04 24.34
N LEU A 206 -57.30 14.94 25.25
CA LEU A 206 -56.85 14.59 26.59
C LEU A 206 -57.96 13.92 27.40
N LEU A 207 -59.14 14.55 27.45
CA LEU A 207 -60.29 14.05 28.21
C LEU A 207 -60.77 12.71 27.66
N MET A 208 -60.86 12.55 26.33
CA MET A 208 -61.21 11.27 25.72
C MET A 208 -60.18 10.17 26.01
N LYS A 209 -58.87 10.49 25.99
CA LYS A 209 -57.82 9.53 26.36
C LYS A 209 -57.96 9.09 27.83
N GLN A 210 -58.25 10.03 28.74
CA GLN A 210 -58.39 9.75 30.16
C GLN A 210 -59.69 8.97 30.49
N ILE A 211 -60.79 9.24 29.78
CA ILE A 211 -62.04 8.47 29.86
C ILE A 211 -61.80 7.03 29.38
N LYS A 212 -61.11 6.87 28.24
CA LYS A 212 -60.75 5.55 27.69
C LYS A 212 -59.80 4.77 28.59
N GLY A 213 -59.02 5.46 29.43
CA GLY A 213 -58.16 4.87 30.46
C GLY A 213 -58.91 4.23 31.65
N GLY A 214 -60.24 4.38 31.75
CA GLY A 214 -61.08 3.58 32.65
C GLY A 214 -61.04 3.93 34.14
N GLY A 215 -60.62 5.17 34.49
CA GLY A 215 -60.54 5.60 35.90
C GLY A 215 -61.90 5.87 36.56
N PRO A 216 -61.97 5.88 37.91
CA PRO A 216 -63.21 6.10 38.67
C PRO A 216 -63.88 7.47 38.40
N GLN A 217 -63.14 8.44 37.85
CA GLN A 217 -63.66 9.76 37.47
C GLN A 217 -64.19 9.82 36.03
N ALA A 218 -64.25 8.71 35.28
CA ALA A 218 -64.64 8.72 33.86
C ALA A 218 -65.98 9.42 33.59
N GLY A 219 -66.99 9.20 34.44
CA GLY A 219 -68.29 9.88 34.32
C GLY A 219 -68.24 11.39 34.61
N GLN A 220 -67.29 11.85 35.42
CA GLN A 220 -67.06 13.28 35.67
C GLN A 220 -66.27 13.92 34.52
N LEU A 221 -65.29 13.18 33.97
CA LEU A 221 -64.51 13.60 32.81
C LEU A 221 -65.38 13.71 31.54
N GLN A 222 -66.38 12.84 31.37
CA GLN A 222 -67.35 12.96 30.29
C GLN A 222 -68.14 14.27 30.40
N LYS A 223 -68.60 14.62 31.61
CA LYS A 223 -69.30 15.90 31.84
C LYS A 223 -68.39 17.11 31.56
N LEU A 224 -67.10 17.01 31.87
CA LEU A 224 -66.13 18.07 31.53
C LEU A 224 -65.90 18.17 30.03
N LEU A 225 -65.88 17.05 29.31
CA LEU A 225 -65.77 17.03 27.85
C LEU A 225 -66.99 17.70 27.20
N ASP A 226 -68.20 17.37 27.67
CA ASP A 226 -69.44 17.96 27.16
C ASP A 226 -69.47 19.47 27.41
N ARG A 227 -69.05 19.93 28.60
CA ARG A 227 -68.94 21.36 28.93
C ARG A 227 -67.84 22.08 28.14
N ALA A 228 -66.69 21.44 27.92
CA ALA A 228 -65.63 22.00 27.10
C ALA A 228 -66.09 22.19 25.64
N SER A 229 -66.95 21.31 25.14
CA SER A 229 -67.57 21.42 23.82
C SER A 229 -68.56 22.57 23.74
N GLU A 230 -69.45 22.70 24.73
CA GLU A 230 -70.40 23.82 24.81
C GLU A 230 -69.70 25.19 24.88
N LEU A 231 -68.54 25.26 25.55
CA LEU A 231 -67.75 26.48 25.70
C LEU A 231 -66.79 26.74 24.52
N GLY A 232 -66.73 25.85 23.52
CA GLY A 232 -65.84 25.98 22.36
C GLY A 232 -64.36 25.77 22.67
N LEU A 233 -64.01 25.17 23.81
CA LEU A 233 -62.63 24.95 24.25
C LEU A 233 -62.08 23.57 23.86
N SER A 234 -62.93 22.70 23.27
CA SER A 234 -62.57 21.33 22.88
C SER A 234 -61.35 21.22 21.98
N ASP A 235 -61.20 22.15 21.02
CA ASP A 235 -60.10 22.15 20.05
C ASP A 235 -58.91 23.02 20.49
N THR A 236 -58.99 23.59 21.69
CA THR A 236 -57.89 24.39 22.24
C THR A 236 -56.78 23.44 22.69
N PRO A 237 -55.51 23.67 22.30
CA PRO A 237 -54.37 22.94 22.84
C PRO A 237 -54.31 23.15 24.35
N VAL A 238 -54.09 22.08 25.12
CA VAL A 238 -54.01 22.18 26.59
C VAL A 238 -52.89 23.14 27.02
N THR A 239 -51.84 23.28 26.21
CA THR A 239 -50.74 24.23 26.39
C THR A 239 -51.18 25.70 26.32
N ALA A 240 -52.22 26.03 25.55
CA ALA A 240 -52.74 27.40 25.44
C ALA A 240 -53.56 27.82 26.69
N LEU A 241 -54.11 26.85 27.43
CA LEU A 241 -54.89 27.10 28.66
C LEU A 241 -54.01 27.27 29.91
N ASN A 242 -52.77 26.80 29.87
CA ASN A 242 -51.82 26.91 30.99
C ASN A 242 -51.17 28.30 31.10
N GLY A 243 -51.71 29.32 30.41
CA GLY A 243 -51.27 30.71 30.55
C GLY A 243 -49.87 31.02 30.02
N SER A 244 -49.24 30.14 29.24
CA SER A 244 -48.02 30.46 28.49
C SER A 244 -48.40 31.00 27.10
N GLY A 245 -49.13 32.12 27.09
CA GLY A 245 -49.24 32.97 25.92
C GLY A 245 -48.12 34.00 25.95
N ALA A 246 -47.37 34.07 24.85
CA ALA A 246 -46.52 35.19 24.45
C ALA A 246 -45.24 35.46 25.26
N GLY A 247 -44.16 34.81 24.81
CA GLY A 247 -42.83 35.40 24.80
C GLY A 247 -42.19 35.04 23.47
N SER A 248 -41.90 36.05 22.66
CA SER A 248 -41.00 36.01 21.49
C SER A 248 -39.76 35.15 21.72
#